data_AF-A0A101FLX0-F1
#
_entry.id   AF-A0A101FLX0-F1
#
_cell.length_a   1.000
_cell.length_b   1.000
_cell.length_c   1.000
_cell.angle_alpha   90.00
_cell.angle_beta   90.00
_cell.angle_gamma   90.00
#
_symmetry.space_group_name_H-M   'P 1'
#
loop_
_entity.id
_entity.type
_entity.pdbx_description
1 polymer ?
#
loop_
_entity_poly.entity_id
_entity_poly.type
_entity_poly.pdbx_seq_one_letter_code
_entity_poly.pdbx_strand_id
1 'polypeptide(L)'
;MKKKAKTREMSIRDENTKSKGLTPGWVAAILLIVALGLTGTGEAITRGQAVAEIMKALEIPLRTSSGEVIKDIPKGAPYEAAARSAAVYGILPPGEYYYPTLEITKLEAIYLAIRAMGWNHVAQTSKKLIAETNGTFSPSSPFVPYVEIAQRMRPPIPQDLVDQPEENLSAADLSILTQWLRACKQGCAFEKSVDIGFGELKVHRHGTGAPPAMWIIKIKEFPIEATQAAQNLKGKLEAMGYDVLITSDDCALHVAIGPFDSYLKGWRALSALPQEFRGILLPHGGPPAGALFWSALVIDPKVAPSILPAAPFGKRRLPISEIASESGAKAAINGGFFAWDLPIGTLKIDGTLARHSFGERNAAGWDEGGKWHFGPGNVKAWLHLGGTAFPIDCFNEPPSFNGFSIYTPHFGAQALKIPHDAMEGSVREGILRWKTPSVSSQHYIPGDGFLIVGRGRARVFLAGMKLGASAQVATLFGDPAFAETKNIVQAGPLLIHEGKPYYRDERFAPTLTEVKHPRTMLGHDGQRVWWIVIDGRDSWHSQGATLEEARKLAYSLGLKEALNLDGGGSSALWLDGALVNHPPGGEERPLPYALVVP
;
A
#
# COMPACT_ATOMS: atom_id res chain seq x y z
N MET A 1 16.44 -66.10 -34.65
CA MET A 1 17.73 -65.67 -34.07
C MET A 1 17.97 -64.19 -34.38
N LYS A 2 18.13 -63.38 -33.33
CA LYS A 2 18.97 -62.15 -33.24
C LYS A 2 18.80 -61.05 -34.32
N LYS A 3 18.19 -59.91 -33.96
CA LYS A 3 18.93 -58.70 -33.49
C LYS A 3 18.01 -57.55 -33.07
N LYS A 4 18.21 -57.15 -31.81
CA LYS A 4 17.80 -55.99 -31.02
C LYS A 4 17.28 -54.73 -31.74
N ALA A 5 16.08 -54.31 -31.35
CA ALA A 5 15.65 -52.91 -31.35
C ALA A 5 16.43 -52.12 -30.27
N LYS A 6 16.91 -50.91 -30.62
CA LYS A 6 17.51 -49.96 -29.69
C LYS A 6 16.59 -48.73 -29.65
N THR A 7 15.73 -48.69 -28.65
CA THR A 7 14.98 -47.50 -28.24
C THR A 7 15.98 -46.47 -27.72
N ARG A 8 15.97 -45.26 -28.29
CA ARG A 8 16.80 -44.14 -27.83
C ARG A 8 15.94 -43.34 -26.85
N GLU A 9 15.97 -43.75 -25.59
CA GLU A 9 15.52 -42.92 -24.47
C GLU A 9 16.45 -41.71 -24.36
N MET A 10 15.89 -40.53 -24.55
CA MET A 10 16.57 -39.28 -24.29
C MET A 10 16.30 -38.91 -22.84
N SER A 11 17.28 -39.26 -22.00
CA SER A 11 17.35 -38.95 -20.58
C SER A 11 17.08 -37.46 -20.33
N ILE A 12 15.99 -37.21 -19.61
CA ILE A 12 15.78 -35.97 -18.84
C ILE A 12 16.85 -36.00 -17.76
N ARG A 13 17.86 -35.13 -17.89
CA ARG A 13 18.81 -34.87 -16.82
C ARG A 13 18.15 -33.91 -15.85
N ASP A 14 17.87 -34.42 -14.65
CA ASP A 14 17.71 -33.66 -13.43
C ASP A 14 18.97 -32.82 -13.18
N GLU A 15 18.96 -31.55 -13.58
CA GLU A 15 19.85 -30.54 -13.03
C GLU A 15 19.14 -29.81 -11.90
N ASN A 16 19.34 -30.36 -10.70
CA ASN A 16 19.45 -29.68 -9.41
C ASN A 16 19.38 -28.14 -9.49
N THR A 17 18.18 -27.57 -9.47
CA THR A 17 17.94 -26.21 -8.99
C THR A 17 18.18 -26.20 -7.49
N LYS A 18 19.44 -26.02 -7.09
CA LYS A 18 19.80 -25.63 -5.72
C LYS A 18 19.00 -24.38 -5.39
N SER A 19 18.07 -24.54 -4.47
CA SER A 19 17.43 -23.46 -3.74
C SER A 19 18.52 -22.53 -3.22
N LYS A 20 18.52 -21.26 -3.66
CA LYS A 20 19.16 -20.19 -2.92
C LYS A 20 18.34 -20.01 -1.64
N GLY A 21 18.62 -20.83 -0.64
CA GLY A 21 18.25 -20.55 0.73
C GLY A 21 18.77 -19.16 1.09
N LEU A 22 17.98 -18.41 1.87
CA LEU A 22 18.43 -17.17 2.47
C LEU A 22 19.79 -17.43 3.16
N THR A 23 20.85 -16.88 2.57
CA THR A 23 22.16 -16.86 3.23
C THR A 23 22.04 -16.01 4.49
N PRO A 24 22.52 -16.49 5.66
CA PRO A 24 22.50 -15.74 6.92
C PRO A 24 23.61 -14.66 6.91
N GLY A 25 23.50 -13.70 5.99
CA GLY A 25 24.46 -12.58 5.89
C GLY A 25 24.22 -11.47 6.92
N TRP A 26 23.06 -11.47 7.59
CA TRP A 26 22.65 -10.38 8.49
C TRP A 26 22.97 -10.65 9.96
N VAL A 27 23.03 -11.93 10.38
CA VAL A 27 23.35 -12.29 11.77
C VAL A 27 24.85 -12.18 12.05
N ALA A 28 25.70 -12.33 11.02
CA ALA A 28 27.16 -12.23 11.16
C ALA A 28 27.69 -10.78 11.17
N ALA A 29 26.94 -9.81 10.64
CA ALA A 29 27.38 -8.42 10.56
C ALA A 29 27.36 -7.66 11.91
N ILE A 30 26.78 -8.25 12.96
CA ILE A 30 26.75 -7.66 14.32
C ILE A 30 27.97 -8.11 15.15
N LEU A 31 28.79 -9.05 14.67
CA LEU A 31 29.81 -9.73 15.47
C LEU A 31 31.28 -9.35 15.20
N LEU A 32 31.59 -8.32 14.39
CA LEU A 32 33.00 -7.98 14.15
C LEU A 32 33.27 -6.47 13.99
N ILE A 33 33.46 -5.79 15.12
CA ILE A 33 34.36 -4.63 15.21
C ILE A 33 35.23 -4.89 16.45
N VAL A 34 36.46 -5.34 16.21
CA VAL A 34 37.49 -5.52 17.24
C VAL A 34 38.27 -4.23 17.37
N ALA A 35 38.43 -3.81 18.62
CA ALA A 35 39.15 -2.66 19.12
C ALA A 35 40.56 -2.49 18.53
N LEU A 36 40.93 -1.23 18.28
CA LEU A 36 42.30 -0.70 18.46
C LEU A 36 42.26 0.83 18.41
N GLY A 37 42.49 1.48 19.56
CA GLY A 37 42.60 2.93 19.68
C GLY A 37 42.34 3.46 21.09
N LEU A 38 43.22 3.12 22.04
CA LEU A 38 43.24 3.71 23.39
C LEU A 38 43.68 5.18 23.32
N THR A 39 42.77 6.11 23.62
CA THR A 39 42.97 7.23 24.56
C THR A 39 41.65 7.95 24.80
N GLY A 40 40.99 7.67 25.93
CA GLY A 40 39.85 8.43 26.41
C GLY A 40 39.47 7.96 27.81
N THR A 41 39.72 8.78 28.83
CA THR A 41 39.51 8.48 30.26
C THR A 41 38.04 8.68 30.68
N GLY A 42 37.11 8.12 29.92
CA GLY A 42 35.68 8.08 30.25
C GLY A 42 35.20 6.63 30.28
N GLU A 43 34.43 6.25 31.30
CA GLU A 43 33.81 4.93 31.39
C GLU A 43 32.87 4.75 30.18
N ALA A 44 33.15 3.76 29.34
CA ALA A 44 32.37 3.52 28.12
C ALA A 44 30.95 3.06 28.47
N ILE A 45 29.97 3.59 27.73
CA ILE A 45 28.56 3.30 27.99
C ILE A 45 28.22 1.90 27.50
N THR A 46 27.50 1.14 28.35
CA THR A 46 27.01 -0.18 27.97
C THR A 46 25.75 -0.11 27.11
N ARG A 47 25.53 -1.13 26.28
CA ARG A 47 24.30 -1.34 25.50
C ARG A 47 23.03 -1.28 26.34
N GLY A 48 23.06 -1.84 27.55
CA GLY A 48 21.94 -1.81 28.49
C GLY A 48 21.64 -0.38 28.97
N GLN A 49 22.69 0.36 29.34
CA GLN A 49 22.57 1.75 29.78
C GLN A 49 22.04 2.66 28.68
N ALA A 50 22.58 2.56 27.47
CA ALA A 50 22.15 3.39 26.35
C ALA A 50 20.67 3.19 26.02
N VAL A 51 20.20 1.93 25.93
CA VAL A 51 18.77 1.65 25.69
C VAL A 51 17.88 2.20 26.80
N ALA A 52 18.29 2.05 28.06
CA ALA A 52 17.53 2.59 29.18
C ALA A 52 17.35 4.11 29.09
N GLU A 53 18.43 4.84 28.79
CA GLU A 53 18.40 6.29 28.68
C GLU A 53 17.69 6.78 27.40
N ILE A 54 17.80 6.06 26.27
CA ILE A 54 17.01 6.32 25.05
C ILE A 54 15.51 6.19 25.33
N MET A 55 15.09 5.07 25.95
CA MET A 55 13.69 4.84 26.27
C MET A 55 13.14 5.89 27.24
N LYS A 56 13.92 6.24 28.25
CA LYS A 56 13.58 7.30 29.21
C LYS A 56 13.44 8.66 28.55
N ALA A 57 14.35 9.03 27.65
CA ALA A 57 14.29 10.31 26.92
C ALA A 57 13.06 10.43 26.00
N LEU A 58 12.58 9.30 25.47
CA LEU A 58 11.40 9.22 24.60
C LEU A 58 10.08 8.93 25.35
N GLU A 59 10.15 8.79 26.68
CA GLU A 59 9.04 8.41 27.56
C GLU A 59 8.38 7.09 27.14
N ILE A 60 9.19 6.13 26.69
CA ILE A 60 8.73 4.78 26.34
C ILE A 60 8.53 4.00 27.65
N PRO A 61 7.31 3.50 27.93
CA PRO A 61 7.04 2.79 29.18
C PRO A 61 7.83 1.49 29.27
N LEU A 62 8.23 1.10 30.48
CA LEU A 62 8.81 -0.21 30.71
C LEU A 62 7.69 -1.26 30.75
N ARG A 63 7.85 -2.32 29.97
CA ARG A 63 6.96 -3.48 29.90
C ARG A 63 7.76 -4.77 29.91
N THR A 64 7.28 -5.75 30.65
CA THR A 64 7.80 -7.13 30.63
C THR A 64 6.76 -8.06 30.04
N SER A 65 7.21 -9.05 29.28
CA SER A 65 6.38 -10.15 28.77
C SER A 65 6.69 -11.44 29.53
N SER A 66 5.65 -12.19 29.92
CA SER A 66 5.83 -13.44 30.67
C SER A 66 6.49 -14.51 29.78
N GLY A 67 7.50 -15.22 30.28
CA GLY A 67 8.19 -16.26 29.50
C GLY A 67 9.04 -15.73 28.33
N GLU A 68 9.21 -14.42 28.18
CA GLU A 68 10.16 -13.86 27.23
C GLU A 68 11.60 -14.02 27.75
N VAL A 69 12.39 -14.80 27.02
CA VAL A 69 13.78 -15.05 27.37
C VAL A 69 14.70 -14.48 26.29
N ILE A 70 15.48 -13.48 26.69
CA ILE A 70 16.76 -13.11 26.07
C ILE A 70 17.82 -13.77 26.94
N LYS A 71 18.62 -14.67 26.33
CA LYS A 71 19.43 -15.67 27.04
C LYS A 71 20.57 -15.07 27.84
N ASP A 72 21.07 -13.91 27.45
CA ASP A 72 22.23 -13.22 28.03
C ASP A 72 21.86 -11.99 28.88
N ILE A 73 20.60 -11.86 29.27
CA ILE A 73 20.15 -10.86 30.24
C ILE A 73 19.75 -11.58 31.53
N PRO A 74 20.67 -11.79 32.47
CA PRO A 74 20.34 -12.47 33.72
C PRO A 74 19.38 -11.62 34.56
N LYS A 75 18.56 -12.29 35.37
CA LYS A 75 17.66 -11.63 36.31
C LYS A 75 18.47 -10.82 37.32
N GLY A 76 18.11 -9.55 37.52
CA GLY A 76 18.82 -8.61 38.38
C GLY A 76 20.02 -7.92 37.73
N ALA A 77 20.26 -8.12 36.43
CA ALA A 77 21.31 -7.40 35.71
C ALA A 77 21.03 -5.88 35.66
N PRO A 78 22.07 -5.03 35.64
CA PRO A 78 21.90 -3.61 35.37
C PRO A 78 21.11 -3.39 34.08
N TYR A 79 20.13 -2.48 34.13
CA TYR A 79 19.27 -2.12 33.00
C TYR A 79 18.43 -3.27 32.40
N GLU A 80 18.26 -4.39 33.12
CA GLU A 80 17.47 -5.54 32.67
C GLU A 80 16.08 -5.12 32.15
N ALA A 81 15.35 -4.32 32.93
CA ALA A 81 13.97 -3.94 32.61
C ALA A 81 13.89 -3.23 31.26
N ALA A 82 14.79 -2.27 31.01
CA ALA A 82 14.83 -1.53 29.75
C ALA A 82 15.21 -2.42 28.57
N ALA A 83 16.26 -3.24 28.71
CA ALA A 83 16.69 -4.12 27.64
C ALA A 83 15.61 -5.15 27.25
N ARG A 84 14.91 -5.73 28.23
CA ARG A 84 13.75 -6.60 27.98
C ARG A 84 12.61 -5.85 27.31
N SER A 85 12.23 -4.68 27.83
CA SER A 85 11.20 -3.85 27.20
C SER A 85 11.52 -3.47 25.75
N ALA A 86 12.79 -3.16 25.45
CA ALA A 86 13.21 -2.85 24.10
C ALA A 86 13.04 -4.04 23.14
N ALA A 87 13.24 -5.27 23.61
CA ALA A 87 12.92 -6.47 22.82
C ALA A 87 11.40 -6.67 22.67
N VAL A 88 10.62 -6.47 23.74
CA VAL A 88 9.14 -6.55 23.72
C VAL A 88 8.56 -5.65 22.62
N TYR A 89 9.09 -4.43 22.49
CA TYR A 89 8.65 -3.44 21.50
C TYR A 89 9.30 -3.60 20.12
N GLY A 90 10.21 -4.55 19.92
CA GLY A 90 10.94 -4.65 18.65
C GLY A 90 11.81 -3.42 18.36
N ILE A 91 12.30 -2.73 19.39
CA ILE A 91 13.39 -1.72 19.26
C ILE A 91 14.71 -2.45 19.00
N LEU A 92 14.93 -3.56 19.71
CA LEU A 92 16.05 -4.45 19.43
C LEU A 92 15.77 -5.28 18.18
N PRO A 93 16.80 -5.63 17.38
CA PRO A 93 16.63 -6.58 16.29
C PRO A 93 16.20 -7.95 16.84
N PRO A 94 15.48 -8.77 16.06
CA PRO A 94 15.10 -10.10 16.50
C PRO A 94 16.35 -10.94 16.80
N GLY A 95 16.39 -11.55 17.98
CA GLY A 95 17.51 -12.37 18.42
C GLY A 95 17.32 -12.90 19.84
N GLU A 96 18.04 -13.97 20.16
CA GLU A 96 18.03 -14.56 21.51
C GLU A 96 19.12 -13.99 22.43
N TYR A 97 19.99 -13.14 21.89
CA TYR A 97 21.14 -12.54 22.56
C TYR A 97 21.20 -11.04 22.24
N TYR A 98 21.58 -10.22 23.21
CA TYR A 98 21.75 -8.76 23.08
C TYR A 98 23.10 -8.25 23.63
N TYR A 99 23.63 -8.93 24.64
CA TYR A 99 24.86 -8.61 25.36
C TYR A 99 24.83 -7.21 26.00
N PRO A 100 23.95 -6.97 26.98
CA PRO A 100 23.70 -5.63 27.54
C PRO A 100 24.91 -5.01 28.24
N THR A 101 25.90 -5.82 28.63
CA THR A 101 27.12 -5.39 29.31
C THR A 101 28.23 -4.95 28.36
N LEU A 102 28.11 -5.22 27.06
CA LEU A 102 29.08 -4.75 26.08
C LEU A 102 28.95 -3.25 25.88
N GLU A 103 30.08 -2.61 25.59
CA GLU A 103 30.14 -1.22 25.18
C GLU A 103 29.36 -1.02 23.88
N ILE A 104 28.69 0.12 23.75
CA ILE A 104 27.94 0.49 22.56
C ILE A 104 28.69 1.58 21.80
N THR A 105 28.71 1.52 20.47
CA THR A 105 29.26 2.60 19.64
C THR A 105 28.23 3.71 19.46
N LYS A 106 28.68 4.91 19.07
CA LYS A 106 27.77 6.01 18.69
C LYS A 106 26.83 5.57 17.57
N LEU A 107 27.34 4.84 16.57
CA LEU A 107 26.58 4.31 15.43
C LEU A 107 25.44 3.38 15.87
N GLU A 108 25.73 2.41 16.74
CA GLU A 108 24.71 1.50 17.26
C GLU A 108 23.67 2.25 18.11
N ALA A 109 24.10 3.24 18.90
CA ALA A 109 23.19 4.08 19.68
C ALA A 109 22.24 4.91 18.80
N ILE A 110 22.74 5.49 17.69
CA ILE A 110 21.92 6.21 16.70
C ILE A 110 20.89 5.28 16.07
N TYR A 111 21.31 4.08 15.68
CA TYR A 111 20.41 3.07 15.12
C TYR A 111 19.26 2.73 16.08
N LEU A 112 19.57 2.46 17.34
CA LEU A 112 18.55 2.16 18.36
C LEU A 112 17.64 3.36 18.64
N ALA A 113 18.19 4.58 18.67
CA ALA A 113 17.44 5.82 18.82
C ALA A 113 16.41 6.02 17.70
N ILE A 114 16.82 5.90 16.44
CA ILE A 114 15.92 6.02 15.27
C ILE A 114 14.84 4.93 15.29
N ARG A 115 15.19 3.69 15.67
CA ARG A 115 14.20 2.60 15.81
C ARG A 115 13.21 2.86 16.96
N ALA A 116 13.69 3.36 18.09
CA ALA A 116 12.85 3.70 19.25
C ALA A 116 11.87 4.84 18.97
N MET A 117 12.21 5.77 18.07
CA MET A 117 11.27 6.80 17.62
C MET A 117 10.23 6.29 16.60
N GLY A 118 10.38 5.08 16.08
CA GLY A 118 9.51 4.52 15.03
C GLY A 118 9.83 5.02 13.61
N TRP A 119 11.07 5.43 13.37
CA TRP A 119 11.52 6.00 12.09
C TRP A 119 12.18 4.98 11.14
N ASN A 120 12.09 3.69 11.48
CA ASN A 120 12.75 2.61 10.74
C ASN A 120 12.35 2.56 9.25
N HIS A 121 11.07 2.77 8.93
CA HIS A 121 10.61 2.75 7.55
C HIS A 121 11.25 3.88 6.73
N VAL A 122 11.22 5.11 7.24
CA VAL A 122 11.82 6.27 6.56
C VAL A 122 13.31 6.08 6.31
N ALA A 123 14.04 5.56 7.31
CA ALA A 123 15.45 5.19 7.15
C ALA A 123 15.62 4.18 6.00
N GLN A 124 14.90 3.07 6.00
CA GLN A 124 15.06 2.02 4.99
C GLN A 124 14.64 2.44 3.57
N THR A 125 13.57 3.24 3.46
CA THR A 125 13.07 3.76 2.17
C THR A 125 13.99 4.84 1.61
N SER A 126 14.62 5.66 2.48
CA SER A 126 15.54 6.70 2.04
C SER A 126 16.71 6.15 1.20
N LYS A 127 17.22 4.96 1.54
CA LYS A 127 18.27 4.29 0.77
C LYS A 127 17.88 3.99 -0.69
N LYS A 128 16.60 3.68 -0.92
CA LYS A 128 16.11 3.21 -2.24
C LYS A 128 15.72 4.34 -3.17
N LEU A 129 15.15 5.42 -2.62
CA LEU A 129 14.49 6.46 -3.40
C LEU A 129 15.11 7.85 -3.23
N ILE A 130 15.96 8.02 -2.22
CA ILE A 130 16.35 9.34 -1.71
C ILE A 130 17.88 9.47 -1.59
N ALA A 131 18.65 8.40 -1.79
CA ALA A 131 20.09 8.39 -1.50
C ALA A 131 20.90 9.17 -2.55
N GLU A 132 21.47 10.30 -2.10
CA GLU A 132 22.72 10.85 -2.60
C GLU A 132 23.75 10.51 -1.53
N THR A 133 24.59 9.50 -1.75
CA THR A 133 25.59 9.12 -0.75
C THR A 133 26.71 10.16 -0.74
N ASN A 134 26.78 10.98 0.31
CA ASN A 134 28.01 11.70 0.62
C ASN A 134 28.98 10.69 1.26
N GLY A 135 30.18 10.56 0.69
CA GLY A 135 31.11 9.44 0.90
C GLY A 135 31.73 9.26 2.29
N THR A 136 31.03 9.60 3.37
CA THR A 136 31.47 9.48 4.77
C THR A 136 31.39 8.06 5.32
N PHE A 137 30.61 7.17 4.69
CA PHE A 137 30.43 5.78 5.13
C PHE A 137 30.60 4.80 3.97
N SER A 138 30.98 3.56 4.28
CA SER A 138 30.87 2.47 3.30
C SER A 138 29.40 2.32 2.87
N PRO A 139 29.06 2.44 1.57
CA PRO A 139 27.67 2.32 1.09
C PRO A 139 26.99 0.99 1.44
N SER A 140 27.78 -0.02 1.82
CA SER A 140 27.32 -1.35 2.21
C SER A 140 26.93 -1.48 3.69
N SER A 141 27.25 -0.52 4.56
CA SER A 141 26.88 -0.63 5.99
C SER A 141 25.35 -0.55 6.17
N PRO A 142 24.73 -1.44 6.96
CA PRO A 142 23.29 -1.43 7.22
C PRO A 142 22.86 -0.22 8.05
N PHE A 143 23.79 0.48 8.69
CA PHE A 143 23.51 1.60 9.60
C PHE A 143 23.47 2.97 8.90
N VAL A 144 24.04 3.09 7.70
CA VAL A 144 24.09 4.37 6.94
C VAL A 144 22.73 5.06 6.83
N PRO A 145 21.62 4.37 6.49
CA PRO A 145 20.34 5.06 6.32
C PRO A 145 19.80 5.67 7.63
N TYR A 146 20.22 5.14 8.78
CA TYR A 146 19.82 5.65 10.10
C TYR A 146 20.59 6.91 10.47
N VAL A 147 21.87 6.99 10.13
CA VAL A 147 22.67 8.21 10.32
C VAL A 147 22.20 9.31 9.36
N GLU A 148 21.98 8.96 8.09
CA GLU A 148 21.52 9.93 7.08
C GLU A 148 20.19 10.57 7.46
N ILE A 149 19.22 9.79 7.94
CA ILE A 149 17.94 10.36 8.37
C ILE A 149 18.11 11.22 9.64
N ALA A 150 18.97 10.81 10.57
CA ALA A 150 19.26 11.56 11.79
C ALA A 150 19.88 12.93 11.50
N GLN A 151 20.76 13.02 10.48
CA GLN A 151 21.39 14.27 10.05
C GLN A 151 20.43 15.20 9.31
N ARG A 152 19.46 14.65 8.56
CA ARG A 152 18.55 15.44 7.71
C ARG A 152 17.23 15.82 8.39
N MET A 153 16.87 15.18 9.50
CA MET A 153 15.67 15.54 10.25
C MET A 153 15.87 16.86 11.02
N ARG A 154 14.77 17.42 11.52
CA ARG A 154 14.72 18.63 12.34
C ARG A 154 14.19 18.26 13.72
N PRO A 155 14.89 18.55 14.83
CA PRO A 155 16.28 19.05 14.86
C PRO A 155 17.26 17.98 14.33
N PRO A 156 18.35 18.37 13.63
CA PRO A 156 19.35 17.42 13.18
C PRO A 156 20.09 16.83 14.38
N ILE A 157 20.58 15.60 14.23
CA ILE A 157 21.46 15.01 15.24
C ILE A 157 22.72 15.88 15.44
N PRO A 158 23.15 16.11 16.69
CA PRO A 158 24.39 16.85 16.96
C PRO A 158 25.61 16.24 16.28
N GLN A 159 26.50 17.11 15.78
CA GLN A 159 27.67 16.70 14.99
C GLN A 159 28.61 15.78 15.80
N ASP A 160 28.75 16.01 17.11
CA ASP A 160 29.57 15.21 18.03
C ASP A 160 29.22 13.70 18.03
N LEU A 161 27.96 13.35 17.73
CA LEU A 161 27.48 11.97 17.67
C LEU A 161 27.76 11.28 16.35
N VAL A 162 27.90 12.05 15.27
CA VAL A 162 28.17 11.54 13.91
C VAL A 162 29.65 11.66 13.54
N ASP A 163 30.43 12.41 14.31
CA ASP A 163 31.89 12.41 14.25
C ASP A 163 32.44 11.13 14.86
N GLN A 164 33.23 10.40 14.07
CA GLN A 164 33.84 9.11 14.43
C GLN A 164 32.81 8.14 15.03
N PRO A 165 31.75 7.79 14.29
CA PRO A 165 30.57 7.11 14.83
C PRO A 165 30.86 5.64 15.24
N GLU A 166 31.97 5.08 14.78
CA GLU A 166 32.46 3.75 15.18
C GLU A 166 33.09 3.73 16.58
N GLU A 167 33.37 4.90 17.17
CA GLU A 167 33.89 4.98 18.54
C GLU A 167 32.82 4.59 19.57
N ASN A 168 33.30 4.13 20.73
CA ASN A 168 32.46 3.88 21.90
C ASN A 168 31.75 5.15 22.35
N LEU A 169 30.47 5.02 22.70
CA LEU A 169 29.65 6.09 23.24
C LEU A 169 30.16 6.45 24.63
N SER A 170 30.57 7.71 24.83
CA SER A 170 30.95 8.23 26.14
C SER A 170 29.73 8.73 26.94
N ALA A 171 29.92 8.99 28.23
CA ALA A 171 28.87 9.61 29.06
C ALA A 171 28.45 11.00 28.57
N ALA A 172 29.38 11.77 27.99
CA ALA A 172 29.08 13.08 27.38
C ALA A 172 28.21 12.90 26.13
N ASP A 173 28.56 11.95 25.26
CA ASP A 173 27.78 11.62 24.06
C ASP A 173 26.36 11.16 24.43
N LEU A 174 26.22 10.31 25.45
CA LEU A 174 24.92 9.85 25.91
C LEU A 174 24.05 11.02 26.41
N SER A 175 24.65 11.98 27.11
CA SER A 175 23.95 13.20 27.53
C SER A 175 23.42 13.98 26.33
N ILE A 176 24.27 14.20 25.31
CA ILE A 176 23.92 14.88 24.06
C ILE A 176 22.80 14.12 23.33
N LEU A 177 22.92 12.80 23.21
CA LEU A 177 21.93 11.94 22.56
C LEU A 177 20.57 12.04 23.25
N THR A 178 20.51 11.94 24.58
CA THR A 178 19.23 12.05 25.31
C THR A 178 18.62 13.45 25.24
N GLN A 179 19.44 14.51 25.20
CA GLN A 179 18.93 15.87 24.99
C GLN A 179 18.30 16.02 23.61
N TRP A 180 18.97 15.52 22.57
CA TRP A 180 18.43 15.52 21.21
C TRP A 180 17.12 14.70 21.12
N LEU A 181 17.07 13.52 21.74
CA LEU A 181 15.85 12.69 21.78
C LEU A 181 14.67 13.39 22.46
N ARG A 182 14.90 14.10 23.57
CA ARG A 182 13.85 14.90 24.22
C ARG A 182 13.35 16.03 23.31
N ALA A 183 14.24 16.68 22.55
CA ALA A 183 13.84 17.68 21.56
C ALA A 183 13.02 17.03 20.42
N CYS A 184 13.43 15.87 19.91
CA CYS A 184 12.68 15.11 18.91
C CYS A 184 11.30 14.68 19.41
N LYS A 185 11.17 14.31 20.69
CA LYS A 185 9.90 13.99 21.33
C LYS A 185 8.93 15.17 21.35
N GLN A 186 9.44 16.39 21.54
CA GLN A 186 8.63 17.62 21.49
C GLN A 186 8.18 17.97 20.06
N GLY A 187 8.97 17.62 19.05
CA GLY A 187 8.60 17.80 17.65
C GLY A 187 9.75 17.59 16.70
N CYS A 188 9.90 16.35 16.21
CA CYS A 188 10.80 16.06 15.09
C CYS A 188 10.05 16.06 13.76
N ALA A 189 10.72 16.45 12.68
CA ALA A 189 10.20 16.38 11.33
C ALA A 189 11.29 16.14 10.29
N PHE A 190 10.93 15.54 9.17
CA PHE A 190 11.77 15.34 8.00
C PHE A 190 10.93 15.64 6.78
N GLU A 191 11.52 16.37 5.85
CA GLU A 191 10.91 16.68 4.57
C GLU A 191 12.00 16.64 3.50
N LYS A 192 11.74 15.97 2.39
CA LYS A 192 12.64 15.94 1.24
C LYS A 192 11.84 15.91 -0.04
N SER A 193 12.34 16.64 -1.03
CA SER A 193 11.86 16.58 -2.40
C SER A 193 12.98 16.09 -3.32
N VAL A 194 12.64 15.26 -4.30
CA VAL A 194 13.57 14.61 -5.23
C VAL A 194 13.02 14.79 -6.64
N ASP A 195 13.84 15.34 -7.55
CA ASP A 195 13.53 15.37 -8.98
C ASP A 195 13.60 13.95 -9.54
N ILE A 196 12.57 13.55 -10.27
CA ILE A 196 12.42 12.21 -10.86
C ILE A 196 12.29 12.26 -12.40
N GLY A 197 12.62 13.40 -13.01
CA GLY A 197 12.67 13.62 -14.45
C GLY A 197 11.33 13.88 -15.14
N PHE A 198 10.20 13.52 -14.52
CA PHE A 198 8.84 13.83 -14.99
C PHE A 198 7.98 14.50 -13.92
N GLY A 199 8.64 15.06 -12.90
CA GLY A 199 8.02 15.63 -11.72
C GLY A 199 8.95 15.58 -10.52
N GLU A 200 8.34 15.60 -9.34
CA GLU A 200 9.03 15.66 -8.05
C GLU A 200 8.39 14.67 -7.07
N LEU A 201 9.19 13.82 -6.43
CA LEU A 201 8.77 13.02 -5.29
C LEU A 201 8.99 13.82 -4.00
N LYS A 202 7.93 14.05 -3.23
CA LYS A 202 7.97 14.64 -1.89
C LYS A 202 7.73 13.58 -0.84
N VAL A 203 8.50 13.60 0.23
CA VAL A 203 8.35 12.71 1.38
C VAL A 203 8.41 13.53 2.66
N HIS A 204 7.47 13.27 3.57
CA HIS A 204 7.38 13.92 4.87
C HIS A 204 7.13 12.94 6.00
N ARG A 205 7.82 13.14 7.12
CA ARG A 205 7.58 12.43 8.37
C ARG A 205 7.64 13.42 9.53
N HIS A 206 6.70 13.37 10.48
CA HIS A 206 6.80 14.16 11.71
C HIS A 206 6.31 13.42 12.96
N GLY A 207 6.88 13.77 14.12
CA GLY A 207 6.57 13.20 15.44
C GLY A 207 7.30 11.90 15.75
N THR A 208 7.24 11.47 17.01
CA THR A 208 7.70 10.13 17.42
C THR A 208 6.51 9.17 17.48
N GLY A 209 6.72 7.90 17.11
CA GLY A 209 5.73 6.85 17.28
C GLY A 209 5.43 6.53 18.75
N ALA A 210 4.38 5.75 18.96
CA ALA A 210 4.04 5.16 20.26
C ALA A 210 4.02 3.62 20.18
N PRO A 211 4.60 2.91 21.17
CA PRO A 211 4.91 1.50 21.00
C PRO A 211 3.63 0.68 20.93
N PRO A 212 3.60 -0.41 20.16
CA PRO A 212 2.40 -1.22 20.07
C PRO A 212 2.08 -1.90 21.41
N ALA A 213 0.79 -2.06 21.69
CA ALA A 213 0.33 -2.84 22.85
C ALA A 213 0.65 -4.32 22.66
N MET A 214 0.40 -4.85 21.48
CA MET A 214 0.56 -6.27 21.14
C MET A 214 1.11 -6.40 19.72
N TRP A 215 1.40 -7.63 19.32
CA TRP A 215 1.82 -7.99 17.98
C TRP A 215 0.91 -9.07 17.42
N ILE A 216 0.65 -9.07 16.12
CA ILE A 216 -0.10 -10.13 15.44
C ILE A 216 0.68 -10.58 14.21
N ILE A 217 0.50 -11.83 13.82
CA ILE A 217 0.99 -12.32 12.52
C ILE A 217 -0.19 -12.31 11.58
N LYS A 218 -0.28 -11.32 10.69
CA LYS A 218 -1.26 -11.32 9.61
C LYS A 218 -0.93 -12.47 8.66
N ILE A 219 -1.91 -13.33 8.42
CA ILE A 219 -1.79 -14.47 7.49
C ILE A 219 -2.43 -14.12 6.16
N LYS A 220 -3.66 -13.59 6.20
CA LYS A 220 -4.39 -13.29 4.97
C LYS A 220 -5.48 -12.26 5.18
N GLU A 221 -5.63 -11.41 4.17
CA GLU A 221 -6.77 -10.53 4.01
C GLU A 221 -7.80 -11.16 3.05
N PHE A 222 -9.08 -11.01 3.37
CA PHE A 222 -10.22 -11.40 2.56
C PHE A 222 -11.15 -10.20 2.35
N PRO A 223 -11.86 -10.12 1.20
CA PRO A 223 -12.99 -9.19 1.07
C PRO A 223 -14.00 -9.36 2.21
N ILE A 224 -14.67 -8.28 2.61
CA ILE A 224 -15.60 -8.29 3.75
C ILE A 224 -16.73 -9.32 3.61
N GLU A 225 -17.10 -9.66 2.37
CA GLU A 225 -18.15 -10.61 2.03
C GLU A 225 -17.67 -12.08 2.06
N ALA A 226 -16.36 -12.33 2.09
CA ALA A 226 -15.77 -13.66 2.03
C ALA A 226 -15.64 -14.33 3.42
N THR A 227 -16.64 -14.12 4.28
CA THR A 227 -16.66 -14.58 5.69
C THR A 227 -16.39 -16.06 5.83
N GLN A 228 -17.00 -16.92 5.01
CA GLN A 228 -16.80 -18.37 5.11
C GLN A 228 -15.35 -18.77 4.81
N ALA A 229 -14.69 -18.12 3.85
CA ALA A 229 -13.31 -18.42 3.51
C ALA A 229 -12.35 -18.02 4.64
N ALA A 230 -12.62 -16.87 5.29
CA ALA A 230 -11.88 -16.43 6.47
C ALA A 230 -12.07 -17.41 7.66
N GLN A 231 -13.30 -17.86 7.92
CA GLN A 231 -13.59 -18.84 8.97
C GLN A 231 -12.94 -20.20 8.70
N ASN A 232 -12.93 -20.65 7.44
CA ASN A 232 -12.25 -21.90 7.07
C ASN A 232 -10.74 -21.83 7.32
N LEU A 233 -10.10 -20.70 6.97
CA LEU A 233 -8.67 -20.51 7.23
C LEU A 233 -8.41 -20.46 8.74
N LYS A 234 -9.27 -19.78 9.50
CA LYS A 234 -9.20 -19.77 10.97
C LYS A 234 -9.22 -21.19 11.54
N GLY A 235 -10.23 -21.99 11.18
CA GLY A 235 -10.34 -23.36 11.68
C GLY A 235 -9.14 -24.24 11.29
N LYS A 236 -8.55 -24.04 10.10
CA LYS A 236 -7.32 -24.74 9.68
C LYS A 236 -6.14 -24.41 10.59
N LEU A 237 -5.96 -23.13 10.93
CA LEU A 237 -4.87 -22.67 11.79
C LEU A 237 -5.09 -23.07 13.26
N GLU A 238 -6.33 -23.01 13.76
CA GLU A 238 -6.68 -23.47 15.12
C GLU A 238 -6.46 -24.97 15.28
N ALA A 239 -6.78 -25.78 14.26
CA ALA A 239 -6.49 -27.22 14.25
C ALA A 239 -4.98 -27.54 14.31
N MET A 240 -4.12 -26.58 13.95
CA MET A 240 -2.66 -26.67 14.10
C MET A 240 -2.15 -26.16 15.46
N GLY A 241 -3.05 -25.73 16.35
CA GLY A 241 -2.72 -25.25 17.69
C GLY A 241 -2.38 -23.76 17.78
N TYR A 242 -2.71 -22.97 16.76
CA TYR A 242 -2.54 -21.52 16.81
C TYR A 242 -3.75 -20.83 17.43
N ASP A 243 -3.49 -19.78 18.22
CA ASP A 243 -4.52 -18.81 18.61
C ASP A 243 -4.79 -17.87 17.42
N VAL A 244 -6.03 -17.86 16.92
CA VAL A 244 -6.38 -17.15 15.70
C VAL A 244 -7.52 -16.16 15.93
N LEU A 245 -7.30 -14.94 15.48
CA LEU A 245 -8.28 -13.87 15.48
C LEU A 245 -8.68 -13.49 14.06
N ILE A 246 -9.95 -13.12 13.91
CA ILE A 246 -10.45 -12.43 12.72
C ILE A 246 -10.80 -11.01 13.15
N THR A 247 -10.09 -10.03 12.60
CA THR A 247 -10.46 -8.62 12.71
C THR A 247 -11.11 -8.17 11.42
N SER A 248 -11.92 -7.12 11.49
CA SER A 248 -12.54 -6.51 10.32
C SER A 248 -12.26 -5.02 10.30
N ASP A 249 -12.04 -4.47 9.12
CA ASP A 249 -12.25 -3.05 8.84
C ASP A 249 -13.45 -2.87 7.89
N ASP A 250 -13.73 -1.65 7.44
CA ASP A 250 -14.89 -1.35 6.60
C ASP A 250 -14.91 -2.11 5.25
N CYS A 251 -13.77 -2.68 4.82
CA CYS A 251 -13.62 -3.27 3.48
C CYS A 251 -13.07 -4.70 3.48
N ALA A 252 -12.50 -5.17 4.59
CA ALA A 252 -11.81 -6.45 4.62
C ALA A 252 -11.89 -7.18 5.98
N LEU A 253 -11.79 -8.51 5.89
CA LEU A 253 -11.54 -9.41 7.02
C LEU A 253 -10.06 -9.79 7.03
N HIS A 254 -9.42 -9.71 8.19
CA HIS A 254 -8.02 -10.05 8.40
C HIS A 254 -7.93 -11.27 9.31
N VAL A 255 -7.38 -12.37 8.80
CA VAL A 255 -7.06 -13.55 9.61
C VAL A 255 -5.63 -13.43 10.10
N ALA A 256 -5.43 -13.48 11.42
CA ALA A 256 -4.13 -13.34 12.04
C ALA A 256 -3.93 -14.31 13.21
N ILE A 257 -2.67 -14.69 13.46
CA ILE A 257 -2.25 -15.47 14.62
C ILE A 257 -1.82 -14.52 15.75
N GLY A 258 -2.21 -14.83 16.98
CA GLY A 258 -1.90 -14.07 18.20
C GLY A 258 -3.17 -13.67 18.97
N PRO A 259 -3.16 -12.53 19.71
CA PRO A 259 -2.09 -11.54 19.79
C PRO A 259 -0.94 -11.96 20.72
N PHE A 260 0.28 -11.53 20.40
CA PHE A 260 1.49 -11.72 21.19
C PHE A 260 1.82 -10.45 21.99
N ASP A 261 2.13 -10.59 23.26
CA ASP A 261 2.52 -9.49 24.15
C ASP A 261 4.00 -9.05 23.99
N SER A 262 4.75 -9.68 23.09
CA SER A 262 6.14 -9.37 22.74
C SER A 262 6.41 -9.60 21.26
N TYR A 263 7.22 -8.70 20.66
CA TYR A 263 7.74 -8.85 19.30
C TYR A 263 8.50 -10.16 19.13
N LEU A 264 9.35 -10.54 20.09
CA LEU A 264 10.18 -11.74 20.01
C LEU A 264 9.34 -13.03 20.01
N LYS A 265 8.25 -13.07 20.78
CA LYS A 265 7.29 -14.20 20.73
C LYS A 265 6.63 -14.31 19.36
N GLY A 266 6.12 -13.19 18.84
CA GLY A 266 5.53 -13.15 17.50
C GLY A 266 6.54 -13.53 16.41
N TRP A 267 7.79 -13.09 16.53
CA TRP A 267 8.86 -13.43 15.59
C TRP A 267 9.21 -14.92 15.62
N ARG A 268 9.29 -15.52 16.82
CA ARG A 268 9.49 -16.98 16.97
C ARG A 268 8.32 -17.77 16.36
N ALA A 269 7.09 -17.36 16.65
CA ALA A 269 5.90 -17.99 16.09
C ALA A 269 5.85 -17.86 14.55
N LEU A 270 6.21 -16.70 14.00
CA LEU A 270 6.34 -16.49 12.56
C LEU A 270 7.43 -17.37 11.95
N SER A 271 8.58 -17.50 12.63
CA SER A 271 9.70 -18.33 12.16
C SER A 271 9.39 -19.83 12.21
N ALA A 272 8.46 -20.24 13.07
CA ALA A 272 7.98 -21.61 13.20
C ALA A 272 6.74 -21.92 12.33
N LEU A 273 6.24 -20.94 11.58
CA LEU A 273 5.06 -21.09 10.75
C LEU A 273 5.34 -22.08 9.60
N PRO A 274 4.45 -23.05 9.30
CA PRO A 274 4.61 -23.96 8.19
C PRO A 274 4.80 -23.22 6.86
N GLN A 275 5.65 -23.73 5.97
CA GLN A 275 6.02 -23.07 4.70
C GLN A 275 4.83 -22.77 3.77
N GLU A 276 3.73 -23.51 3.91
CA GLU A 276 2.49 -23.27 3.16
C GLU A 276 1.77 -21.97 3.53
N PHE A 277 2.08 -21.39 4.70
CA PHE A 277 1.58 -20.10 5.12
C PHE A 277 2.69 -19.06 5.03
N ARG A 278 2.32 -17.90 4.48
CA ARG A 278 3.11 -16.68 4.58
C ARG A 278 2.49 -15.81 5.65
N GLY A 279 3.31 -15.25 6.52
CA GLY A 279 2.86 -14.37 7.59
C GLY A 279 3.69 -13.08 7.66
N ILE A 280 3.08 -12.02 8.17
CA ILE A 280 3.74 -10.73 8.41
C ILE A 280 3.47 -10.33 9.85
N LEU A 281 4.53 -10.12 10.63
CA LEU A 281 4.43 -9.66 12.01
C LEU A 281 4.19 -8.15 12.04
N LEU A 282 3.10 -7.74 12.68
CA LEU A 282 2.62 -6.37 12.66
C LEU A 282 2.34 -5.84 14.08
N PRO A 283 2.55 -4.54 14.32
CA PRO A 283 2.06 -3.89 15.53
C PRO A 283 0.54 -3.99 15.61
N HIS A 284 0.01 -4.19 16.82
CA HIS A 284 -1.42 -4.30 17.07
C HIS A 284 -1.82 -3.58 18.36
N GLY A 285 -2.72 -2.60 18.21
CA GLY A 285 -3.15 -1.73 19.31
C GLY A 285 -2.02 -0.87 19.87
N GLY A 286 -2.32 -0.11 20.91
CA GLY A 286 -1.38 0.85 21.50
C GLY A 286 -2.05 2.22 21.65
N PRO A 287 -1.45 3.12 22.44
CA PRO A 287 -1.94 4.48 22.54
C PRO A 287 -1.81 5.20 21.19
N PRO A 288 -2.72 6.15 20.89
CA PRO A 288 -2.56 7.00 19.72
C PRO A 288 -1.24 7.78 19.80
N ALA A 289 -0.63 8.02 18.64
CA ALA A 289 0.61 8.78 18.49
C ALA A 289 0.38 9.98 17.58
N GLY A 290 1.22 11.02 17.70
CA GLY A 290 1.22 12.14 16.76
C GLY A 290 1.98 11.84 15.46
N ALA A 291 2.54 10.64 15.31
CA ALA A 291 3.36 10.26 14.16
C ALA A 291 2.54 10.18 12.87
N LEU A 292 3.00 10.89 11.84
CA LEU A 292 2.43 10.84 10.50
C LEU A 292 3.52 10.80 9.43
N PHE A 293 3.39 9.86 8.51
CA PHE A 293 4.16 9.80 7.26
C PHE A 293 3.24 10.04 6.07
N TRP A 294 3.67 10.88 5.14
CA TRP A 294 3.03 10.99 3.84
C TRP A 294 4.07 11.16 2.74
N SER A 295 3.70 10.76 1.53
CA SER A 295 4.48 10.96 0.31
C SER A 295 3.58 11.51 -0.79
N ALA A 296 4.15 12.29 -1.70
CA ALA A 296 3.43 12.88 -2.82
C ALA A 296 4.28 12.83 -4.09
N LEU A 297 3.71 12.32 -5.18
CA LEU A 297 4.27 12.50 -6.53
C LEU A 297 3.64 13.73 -7.15
N VAL A 298 4.44 14.75 -7.45
CA VAL A 298 4.02 15.97 -8.12
C VAL A 298 4.40 15.85 -9.58
N ILE A 299 3.43 15.63 -10.46
CA ILE A 299 3.63 15.25 -11.86
C ILE A 299 3.57 16.49 -12.75
N ASP A 300 4.49 16.58 -13.71
CA ASP A 300 4.54 17.71 -14.64
C ASP A 300 3.27 17.82 -15.49
N PRO A 301 2.83 19.05 -15.85
CA PRO A 301 1.55 19.27 -16.53
C PRO A 301 1.44 18.59 -17.90
N LYS A 302 2.58 18.29 -18.53
CA LYS A 302 2.67 17.66 -19.85
C LYS A 302 2.54 16.13 -19.78
N VAL A 303 2.55 15.55 -18.58
CA VAL A 303 2.52 14.11 -18.37
C VAL A 303 1.10 13.75 -17.95
N ALA A 304 0.36 13.15 -18.88
CA ALA A 304 -0.99 12.68 -18.63
C ALA A 304 -0.96 11.23 -18.11
N PRO A 305 -1.51 10.96 -16.91
CA PRO A 305 -1.63 9.59 -16.42
C PRO A 305 -2.61 8.75 -17.25
N SER A 306 -2.47 7.43 -17.15
CA SER A 306 -3.40 6.46 -17.72
C SER A 306 -4.07 5.63 -16.63
N ILE A 307 -5.23 5.04 -16.96
CA ILE A 307 -5.91 4.07 -16.09
C ILE A 307 -5.61 2.68 -16.63
N LEU A 308 -4.94 1.84 -15.84
CA LEU A 308 -4.63 0.46 -16.24
C LEU A 308 -5.36 -0.56 -15.37
N PRO A 309 -6.32 -1.31 -15.93
CA PRO A 309 -6.89 -2.49 -15.29
C PRO A 309 -5.87 -3.61 -15.12
N ALA A 310 -6.09 -4.48 -14.13
CA ALA A 310 -5.24 -5.66 -13.91
C ALA A 310 -5.49 -6.77 -14.93
N ALA A 311 -6.71 -6.86 -15.50
CA ALA A 311 -7.15 -7.99 -16.34
C ALA A 311 -6.26 -8.29 -17.56
N PRO A 312 -5.70 -7.29 -18.29
CA PRO A 312 -4.77 -7.53 -19.39
C PRO A 312 -3.51 -8.33 -18.99
N PHE A 313 -3.13 -8.30 -17.70
CA PHE A 313 -2.00 -9.02 -17.12
C PHE A 313 -2.37 -10.42 -16.61
N GLY A 314 -3.53 -10.95 -17.04
CA GLY A 314 -3.95 -12.32 -16.74
C GLY A 314 -4.54 -12.53 -15.34
N LYS A 315 -4.72 -11.47 -14.55
CA LYS A 315 -5.32 -11.50 -13.21
C LYS A 315 -6.36 -10.39 -13.07
N ARG A 316 -7.43 -10.63 -12.33
CA ARG A 316 -8.45 -9.59 -12.11
C ARG A 316 -8.07 -8.57 -11.03
N ARG A 317 -7.11 -8.92 -10.19
CA ARG A 317 -6.52 -8.03 -9.20
C ARG A 317 -5.03 -8.33 -9.09
N LEU A 318 -4.23 -7.28 -9.01
CA LEU A 318 -2.78 -7.33 -8.86
C LEU A 318 -2.33 -6.20 -7.92
N PRO A 319 -1.23 -6.38 -7.16
CA PRO A 319 -0.51 -5.25 -6.58
C PRO A 319 -0.23 -4.19 -7.64
N ILE A 320 -0.28 -2.91 -7.26
CA ILE A 320 -0.06 -1.83 -8.24
C ILE A 320 1.38 -1.85 -8.76
N SER A 321 2.33 -2.36 -7.96
CA SER A 321 3.71 -2.59 -8.39
C SER A 321 3.83 -3.61 -9.53
N GLU A 322 3.01 -4.66 -9.52
CA GLU A 322 2.96 -5.65 -10.60
C GLU A 322 2.31 -5.04 -11.86
N ILE A 323 1.20 -4.30 -11.72
CA ILE A 323 0.58 -3.57 -12.83
C ILE A 323 1.57 -2.59 -13.48
N ALA A 324 2.31 -1.84 -12.66
CA ALA A 324 3.29 -0.88 -13.14
C ALA A 324 4.47 -1.56 -13.84
N SER A 325 5.04 -2.59 -13.21
CA SER A 325 6.22 -3.30 -13.75
C SER A 325 5.90 -4.04 -15.06
N GLU A 326 4.73 -4.67 -15.16
CA GLU A 326 4.33 -5.38 -16.39
C GLU A 326 3.94 -4.44 -17.53
N SER A 327 3.45 -3.23 -17.22
CA SER A 327 3.14 -2.21 -18.23
C SER A 327 4.34 -1.38 -18.67
N GLY A 328 5.45 -1.44 -17.93
CA GLY A 328 6.61 -0.56 -18.14
C GLY A 328 6.41 0.87 -17.63
N ALA A 329 5.37 1.12 -16.82
CA ALA A 329 5.11 2.41 -16.22
C ALA A 329 6.24 2.83 -15.26
N LYS A 330 6.46 4.14 -15.14
CA LYS A 330 7.47 4.73 -14.24
C LYS A 330 6.94 4.97 -12.83
N ALA A 331 5.64 5.23 -12.70
CA ALA A 331 4.98 5.39 -11.42
C ALA A 331 3.56 4.83 -11.44
N ALA A 332 3.08 4.44 -10.26
CA ALA A 332 1.69 4.02 -10.08
C ALA A 332 1.15 4.42 -8.70
N ILE A 333 -0.14 4.75 -8.67
CA ILE A 333 -0.92 4.93 -7.44
C ILE A 333 -2.22 4.15 -7.55
N ASN A 334 -2.78 3.75 -6.40
CA ASN A 334 -4.09 3.13 -6.40
C ASN A 334 -5.20 4.08 -6.91
N GLY A 335 -6.27 3.51 -7.45
CA GLY A 335 -7.43 4.25 -7.95
C GLY A 335 -8.53 4.49 -6.90
N GLY A 336 -9.75 4.74 -7.40
CA GLY A 336 -10.98 4.77 -6.61
C GLY A 336 -11.45 3.38 -6.14
N PHE A 337 -12.62 3.37 -5.49
CA PHE A 337 -13.15 2.19 -4.78
C PHE A 337 -13.40 0.99 -5.70
N PHE A 338 -13.49 -0.19 -5.09
CA PHE A 338 -13.84 -1.44 -5.78
C PHE A 338 -14.63 -2.38 -4.88
N ALA A 339 -15.36 -3.31 -5.50
CA ALA A 339 -15.96 -4.46 -4.82
C ALA A 339 -15.61 -5.71 -5.62
N TRP A 340 -15.21 -6.76 -4.90
CA TRP A 340 -14.71 -8.00 -5.50
C TRP A 340 -13.51 -7.74 -6.44
N ASP A 341 -13.77 -7.78 -7.74
CA ASP A 341 -12.79 -7.67 -8.81
C ASP A 341 -13.10 -6.48 -9.75
N LEU A 342 -14.07 -5.63 -9.40
CA LEU A 342 -14.57 -4.57 -10.27
C LEU A 342 -14.57 -3.21 -9.56
N PRO A 343 -14.19 -2.12 -10.25
CA PRO A 343 -14.26 -0.78 -9.69
C PRO A 343 -15.70 -0.34 -9.38
N ILE A 344 -15.87 0.55 -8.40
CA ILE A 344 -17.15 1.16 -8.04
C ILE A 344 -17.12 2.63 -8.45
N GLY A 345 -18.19 3.08 -9.09
CA GLY A 345 -18.34 4.45 -9.54
C GLY A 345 -17.94 4.65 -11.00
N THR A 346 -18.23 5.84 -11.53
CA THR A 346 -17.95 6.22 -12.92
C THR A 346 -16.47 6.01 -13.22
N LEU A 347 -16.21 5.15 -14.19
CA LEU A 347 -14.87 4.89 -14.71
C LEU A 347 -14.91 5.02 -16.22
N LYS A 348 -14.17 5.97 -16.77
CA LYS A 348 -13.97 6.16 -18.21
C LYS A 348 -12.49 5.93 -18.49
N ILE A 349 -12.18 5.04 -19.42
CA ILE A 349 -10.81 4.69 -19.81
C ILE A 349 -10.69 4.96 -21.30
N ASP A 350 -9.76 5.83 -21.68
CA ASP A 350 -9.47 6.18 -23.08
C ASP A 350 -10.73 6.50 -23.91
N GLY A 351 -11.61 7.32 -23.34
CA GLY A 351 -12.86 7.74 -23.98
C GLY A 351 -14.04 6.78 -23.76
N THR A 352 -13.80 5.55 -23.31
CA THR A 352 -14.81 4.51 -23.18
C THR A 352 -15.33 4.41 -21.75
N LEU A 353 -16.65 4.53 -21.56
CA LEU A 353 -17.27 4.30 -20.26
C LEU A 353 -17.19 2.80 -19.92
N ALA A 354 -16.48 2.48 -18.84
CA ALA A 354 -16.22 1.11 -18.39
C ALA A 354 -17.02 0.75 -17.13
N ARG A 355 -17.45 1.73 -16.34
CA ARG A 355 -18.31 1.58 -15.14
C ARG A 355 -19.28 2.76 -15.03
N HIS A 356 -20.48 2.51 -14.50
CA HIS A 356 -21.51 3.51 -14.25
C HIS A 356 -21.33 4.20 -12.88
N SER A 357 -22.08 5.27 -12.63
CA SER A 357 -21.95 6.06 -11.40
C SER A 357 -22.41 5.36 -10.14
N PHE A 358 -21.75 5.67 -9.03
CA PHE A 358 -22.18 5.27 -7.69
C PHE A 358 -22.65 6.48 -6.89
N GLY A 359 -23.96 6.59 -6.71
CA GLY A 359 -24.57 7.74 -6.05
C GLY A 359 -24.21 9.06 -6.74
N GLU A 360 -24.10 10.12 -5.95
CA GLU A 360 -23.77 11.47 -6.43
C GLU A 360 -22.34 11.89 -6.05
N ARG A 361 -21.43 10.92 -5.96
CA ARG A 361 -20.04 11.15 -5.53
C ARG A 361 -19.25 11.96 -6.55
N ASN A 362 -18.25 12.67 -6.06
CA ASN A 362 -17.34 13.43 -6.89
C ASN A 362 -16.32 12.52 -7.62
N ALA A 363 -15.82 13.02 -8.74
CA ALA A 363 -14.87 12.38 -9.61
C ALA A 363 -13.79 13.37 -10.06
N ALA A 364 -12.69 12.81 -10.56
CA ALA A 364 -11.67 13.52 -11.29
C ALA A 364 -11.61 12.98 -12.72
N GLY A 365 -11.44 13.86 -13.70
CA GLY A 365 -11.34 13.49 -15.10
C GLY A 365 -10.31 14.33 -15.83
N TRP A 366 -9.67 13.75 -16.83
CA TRP A 366 -8.60 14.40 -17.59
C TRP A 366 -8.52 13.96 -19.04
N ASP A 367 -7.90 14.79 -19.87
CA ASP A 367 -7.58 14.49 -21.27
C ASP A 367 -6.08 14.15 -21.48
N GLU A 368 -5.68 13.91 -22.73
CA GLU A 368 -4.28 13.62 -23.09
C GLU A 368 -3.34 14.82 -22.93
N GLY A 369 -3.89 16.04 -22.89
CA GLY A 369 -3.13 17.26 -22.67
C GLY A 369 -2.86 17.55 -21.20
N GLY A 370 -3.33 16.68 -20.29
CA GLY A 370 -3.21 16.90 -18.85
C GLY A 370 -4.15 17.99 -18.33
N LYS A 371 -5.26 18.28 -19.02
CA LYS A 371 -6.29 19.19 -18.50
C LYS A 371 -7.20 18.43 -17.54
N TRP A 372 -7.27 18.88 -16.29
CA TRP A 372 -8.04 18.23 -15.23
C TRP A 372 -9.36 18.91 -14.95
N HIS A 373 -10.34 18.10 -14.54
CA HIS A 373 -11.63 18.52 -14.06
C HIS A 373 -12.03 17.73 -12.81
N PHE A 374 -12.63 18.40 -11.83
CA PHE A 374 -13.09 17.81 -10.58
C PHE A 374 -14.53 18.25 -10.31
N GLY A 375 -15.40 17.31 -9.93
CA GLY A 375 -16.82 17.63 -9.72
C GLY A 375 -17.72 16.40 -9.66
N PRO A 376 -19.05 16.57 -9.69
CA PRO A 376 -20.01 15.46 -9.61
C PRO A 376 -19.83 14.45 -10.75
N GLY A 377 -19.47 13.21 -10.41
CA GLY A 377 -19.13 12.18 -11.38
C GLY A 377 -20.32 11.46 -12.02
N ASN A 378 -21.55 11.95 -11.86
CA ASN A 378 -22.73 11.22 -12.30
C ASN A 378 -22.86 11.18 -13.84
N VAL A 379 -23.20 10.02 -14.38
CA VAL A 379 -23.40 9.77 -15.82
C VAL A 379 -24.63 8.90 -16.03
N LYS A 380 -25.37 9.20 -17.09
CA LYS A 380 -26.41 8.34 -17.66
C LYS A 380 -25.97 7.86 -19.03
N ALA A 381 -26.37 6.66 -19.42
CA ALA A 381 -26.00 6.12 -20.72
C ALA A 381 -27.19 5.44 -21.41
N TRP A 382 -27.17 5.50 -22.75
CA TRP A 382 -28.16 4.86 -23.60
C TRP A 382 -27.49 4.07 -24.73
N LEU A 383 -28.03 2.90 -25.03
CA LEU A 383 -27.72 2.13 -26.22
C LEU A 383 -28.68 2.55 -27.33
N HIS A 384 -28.17 3.22 -28.35
CA HIS A 384 -28.88 3.46 -29.60
C HIS A 384 -28.68 2.25 -30.52
N LEU A 385 -29.69 1.39 -30.62
CA LEU A 385 -29.65 0.17 -31.43
C LEU A 385 -30.79 0.17 -32.45
N GLY A 386 -30.43 0.14 -33.74
CA GLY A 386 -31.41 0.12 -34.83
C GLY A 386 -32.33 1.35 -34.86
N GLY A 387 -31.85 2.51 -34.39
CA GLY A 387 -32.61 3.76 -34.31
C GLY A 387 -33.39 3.96 -33.01
N THR A 388 -33.46 2.97 -32.13
CA THR A 388 -34.16 3.07 -30.83
C THR A 388 -33.14 3.22 -29.71
N ALA A 389 -33.41 4.12 -28.76
CA ALA A 389 -32.56 4.33 -27.58
C ALA A 389 -33.10 3.54 -26.37
N PHE A 390 -32.22 2.80 -25.70
CA PHE A 390 -32.53 2.09 -24.45
C PHE A 390 -31.60 2.54 -23.33
N PRO A 391 -32.09 2.74 -22.10
CA PRO A 391 -31.21 3.02 -20.97
C PRO A 391 -30.28 1.83 -20.73
N ILE A 392 -29.00 2.13 -20.49
CA ILE A 392 -28.00 1.19 -20.01
C ILE A 392 -27.94 1.34 -18.49
N ASP A 393 -28.10 0.23 -17.77
CA ASP A 393 -28.07 0.23 -16.31
C ASP A 393 -26.72 -0.26 -15.75
N CYS A 394 -26.01 -1.10 -16.51
CA CYS A 394 -24.77 -1.72 -16.05
C CYS A 394 -23.65 -1.64 -17.10
N PHE A 395 -22.40 -1.65 -16.63
CA PHE A 395 -21.21 -1.76 -17.46
C PHE A 395 -20.25 -2.78 -16.84
N ASN A 396 -19.78 -3.73 -17.64
CA ASN A 396 -18.89 -4.83 -17.23
C ASN A 396 -19.41 -5.66 -16.04
N GLU A 397 -20.73 -5.74 -15.91
CA GLU A 397 -21.41 -6.54 -14.90
C GLU A 397 -22.82 -6.95 -15.35
N PRO A 398 -23.43 -7.95 -14.72
CA PRO A 398 -24.73 -8.47 -15.16
C PRO A 398 -25.83 -7.39 -15.14
N PRO A 399 -26.65 -7.28 -16.19
CA PRO A 399 -27.76 -6.32 -16.21
C PRO A 399 -28.87 -6.69 -15.23
N SER A 400 -29.64 -5.69 -14.80
CA SER A 400 -30.87 -5.91 -14.05
C SER A 400 -31.92 -6.65 -14.91
N PHE A 401 -32.97 -7.15 -14.26
CA PHE A 401 -34.09 -7.74 -14.99
C PHE A 401 -34.78 -6.67 -15.86
N ASN A 402 -34.88 -6.90 -17.17
CA ASN A 402 -35.30 -5.95 -18.21
C ASN A 402 -34.25 -4.93 -18.68
N GLY A 403 -33.04 -4.93 -18.13
CA GLY A 403 -31.97 -3.97 -18.45
C GLY A 403 -31.01 -4.43 -19.56
N PHE A 404 -30.13 -3.50 -19.95
CA PHE A 404 -29.01 -3.70 -20.87
C PHE A 404 -27.69 -3.40 -20.17
N SER A 405 -26.73 -4.32 -20.29
CA SER A 405 -25.34 -4.09 -19.87
C SER A 405 -24.43 -4.05 -21.08
N ILE A 406 -23.41 -3.19 -21.02
CA ILE A 406 -22.32 -3.11 -21.98
C ILE A 406 -21.06 -3.71 -21.36
N TYR A 407 -20.43 -4.66 -22.06
CA TYR A 407 -19.13 -5.20 -21.67
C TYR A 407 -18.06 -4.73 -22.64
N THR A 408 -17.00 -4.14 -22.09
CA THR A 408 -15.84 -3.60 -22.79
C THR A 408 -14.60 -4.43 -22.41
N PRO A 409 -13.58 -4.51 -23.28
CA PRO A 409 -12.48 -5.47 -23.09
C PRO A 409 -11.55 -5.15 -21.91
N HIS A 410 -11.69 -3.98 -21.27
CA HIS A 410 -10.84 -3.48 -20.19
C HIS A 410 -10.71 -4.45 -18.99
N PHE A 411 -11.77 -5.20 -18.67
CA PHE A 411 -11.77 -6.14 -17.54
C PHE A 411 -11.65 -7.61 -17.96
N GLY A 412 -11.19 -7.85 -19.18
CA GLY A 412 -10.92 -9.17 -19.74
C GLY A 412 -11.67 -9.42 -21.05
N ALA A 413 -11.20 -10.41 -21.81
CA ALA A 413 -11.78 -10.78 -23.10
C ALA A 413 -13.07 -11.61 -22.98
N GLN A 414 -13.50 -11.97 -21.76
CA GLN A 414 -14.70 -12.74 -21.51
C GLN A 414 -15.58 -12.04 -20.49
N ALA A 415 -16.85 -11.89 -20.84
CA ALA A 415 -17.87 -11.42 -19.93
C ALA A 415 -18.25 -12.54 -18.93
N LEU A 416 -18.59 -12.15 -17.71
CA LEU A 416 -18.69 -13.08 -16.59
C LEU A 416 -20.03 -12.96 -15.90
N LYS A 417 -20.48 -14.07 -15.30
CA LYS A 417 -21.75 -14.15 -14.57
C LYS A 417 -22.93 -13.71 -15.42
N ILE A 418 -22.87 -13.94 -16.74
CA ILE A 418 -23.98 -13.64 -17.64
C ILE A 418 -25.18 -14.51 -17.25
N PRO A 419 -26.35 -13.90 -16.96
CA PRO A 419 -27.53 -14.69 -16.62
C PRO A 419 -28.02 -15.54 -17.79
N HIS A 420 -28.40 -16.79 -17.51
CA HIS A 420 -28.86 -17.74 -18.53
C HIS A 420 -30.11 -17.29 -19.30
N ASP A 421 -30.91 -16.39 -18.72
CA ASP A 421 -32.10 -15.82 -19.36
C ASP A 421 -31.78 -14.67 -20.34
N ALA A 422 -30.52 -14.25 -20.46
CA ALA A 422 -30.13 -13.11 -21.30
C ALA A 422 -29.98 -13.48 -22.79
N MET A 423 -29.99 -12.44 -23.64
CA MET A 423 -29.55 -12.48 -25.03
C MET A 423 -28.30 -11.61 -25.13
N GLU A 424 -27.31 -12.08 -25.88
CA GLU A 424 -26.06 -11.37 -26.10
C GLU A 424 -25.92 -10.98 -27.57
N GLY A 425 -25.18 -9.91 -27.84
CA GLY A 425 -24.76 -9.55 -29.18
C GLY A 425 -23.44 -8.82 -29.21
N SER A 426 -22.63 -9.10 -30.24
CA SER A 426 -21.35 -8.41 -30.44
C SER A 426 -21.53 -7.22 -31.38
N VAL A 427 -21.02 -6.08 -30.96
CA VAL A 427 -20.94 -4.86 -31.74
C VAL A 427 -19.49 -4.62 -32.13
N ARG A 428 -19.24 -4.48 -33.43
CA ARG A 428 -17.94 -4.10 -34.00
C ARG A 428 -18.14 -3.01 -35.03
N GLU A 429 -17.29 -1.99 -34.99
CA GLU A 429 -17.39 -0.81 -35.89
C GLU A 429 -18.78 -0.15 -35.83
N GLY A 430 -19.40 -0.15 -34.65
CA GLY A 430 -20.75 0.40 -34.45
C GLY A 430 -21.88 -0.43 -35.09
N ILE A 431 -21.63 -1.70 -35.45
CA ILE A 431 -22.61 -2.58 -36.10
C ILE A 431 -22.82 -3.86 -35.29
N LEU A 432 -24.08 -4.26 -35.09
CA LEU A 432 -24.44 -5.55 -34.50
C LEU A 432 -24.08 -6.70 -35.48
N ARG A 433 -23.01 -7.44 -35.18
CA ARG A 433 -22.45 -8.49 -36.05
C ARG A 433 -23.04 -9.86 -35.79
N TRP A 434 -23.28 -10.21 -34.53
CA TRP A 434 -23.96 -11.46 -34.15
C TRP A 434 -24.81 -11.27 -32.91
N LYS A 435 -25.77 -12.17 -32.71
CA LYS A 435 -26.58 -12.27 -31.49
C LYS A 435 -26.94 -13.73 -31.21
N THR A 436 -26.94 -14.14 -29.95
CA THR A 436 -27.30 -15.51 -29.52
C THR A 436 -27.84 -15.53 -28.09
N PRO A 437 -28.73 -16.47 -27.73
CA PRO A 437 -29.05 -16.74 -26.33
C PRO A 437 -27.78 -17.00 -25.52
N SER A 438 -27.73 -16.49 -24.29
CA SER A 438 -26.50 -16.53 -23.48
C SER A 438 -26.04 -17.94 -23.13
N VAL A 439 -27.00 -18.85 -22.95
CA VAL A 439 -26.74 -20.28 -22.70
C VAL A 439 -25.94 -20.98 -23.79
N SER A 440 -25.93 -20.45 -25.01
CA SER A 440 -25.17 -21.00 -26.15
C SER A 440 -24.01 -20.10 -26.57
N SER A 441 -23.69 -19.07 -25.78
CA SER A 441 -22.59 -18.12 -26.03
C SER A 441 -21.29 -18.56 -25.35
N GLN A 442 -20.14 -18.16 -25.91
CA GLN A 442 -18.83 -18.23 -25.23
C GLN A 442 -18.47 -16.90 -24.52
N HIS A 443 -19.42 -15.96 -24.43
CA HIS A 443 -19.30 -14.66 -23.73
C HIS A 443 -18.09 -13.82 -24.12
N TYR A 444 -17.63 -13.93 -25.37
CA TYR A 444 -16.45 -13.20 -25.85
C TYR A 444 -16.74 -11.71 -26.06
N ILE A 445 -15.85 -10.86 -25.54
CA ILE A 445 -15.88 -9.42 -25.75
C ILE A 445 -14.89 -9.07 -26.86
N PRO A 446 -15.35 -8.46 -27.97
CA PRO A 446 -14.45 -8.07 -29.06
C PRO A 446 -13.49 -6.96 -28.62
N GLY A 447 -12.19 -7.11 -28.92
CA GLY A 447 -11.16 -6.10 -28.57
C GLY A 447 -11.32 -4.76 -29.30
N ASP A 448 -12.00 -4.77 -30.45
CA ASP A 448 -12.31 -3.66 -31.35
C ASP A 448 -13.77 -3.17 -31.21
N GLY A 449 -14.44 -3.52 -30.11
CA GLY A 449 -15.84 -3.19 -29.91
C GLY A 449 -16.33 -3.49 -28.51
N PHE A 450 -17.58 -3.91 -28.40
CA PHE A 450 -18.20 -4.28 -27.13
C PHE A 450 -19.24 -5.38 -27.30
N LEU A 451 -19.58 -6.02 -26.18
CA LEU A 451 -20.68 -6.98 -26.09
C LEU A 451 -21.87 -6.28 -25.43
N ILE A 452 -23.06 -6.42 -26.01
CA ILE A 452 -24.33 -6.00 -25.41
C ILE A 452 -25.05 -7.21 -24.83
N VAL A 453 -25.55 -7.08 -23.60
CA VAL A 453 -26.27 -8.15 -22.91
C VAL A 453 -27.61 -7.61 -22.44
N GLY A 454 -28.71 -8.18 -22.92
CA GLY A 454 -30.07 -7.76 -22.58
C GLY A 454 -30.84 -8.85 -21.84
N ARG A 455 -31.59 -8.49 -20.80
CA ARG A 455 -32.50 -9.39 -20.05
C ARG A 455 -33.95 -8.97 -20.18
N GLY A 456 -34.90 -9.88 -19.92
CA GLY A 456 -36.34 -9.57 -19.94
C GLY A 456 -36.79 -8.85 -21.22
N ARG A 457 -37.33 -7.64 -21.11
CA ARG A 457 -37.72 -6.80 -22.27
C ARG A 457 -36.55 -6.50 -23.22
N ALA A 458 -35.37 -6.17 -22.69
CA ALA A 458 -34.16 -5.92 -23.48
C ALA A 458 -33.72 -7.17 -24.26
N ARG A 459 -33.86 -8.37 -23.66
CA ARG A 459 -33.62 -9.65 -24.33
C ARG A 459 -34.54 -9.82 -25.55
N VAL A 460 -35.85 -9.61 -25.37
CA VAL A 460 -36.85 -9.74 -26.45
C VAL A 460 -36.54 -8.75 -27.57
N PHE A 461 -36.22 -7.50 -27.22
CA PHE A 461 -35.83 -6.48 -28.19
C PHE A 461 -34.58 -6.89 -28.99
N LEU A 462 -33.49 -7.27 -28.31
CA LEU A 462 -32.26 -7.71 -28.94
C LEU A 462 -32.48 -8.95 -29.81
N ALA A 463 -33.32 -9.89 -29.37
CA ALA A 463 -33.69 -11.06 -30.15
C ALA A 463 -34.39 -10.72 -31.47
N GLY A 464 -35.23 -9.68 -31.49
CA GLY A 464 -35.90 -9.20 -32.69
C GLY A 464 -35.04 -8.32 -33.60
N MET A 465 -33.89 -7.82 -33.12
CA MET A 465 -33.04 -6.89 -33.86
C MET A 465 -32.35 -7.57 -35.04
N LYS A 466 -32.35 -6.94 -36.22
CA LYS A 466 -31.64 -7.48 -37.39
C LYS A 466 -30.12 -7.29 -37.25
N LEU A 467 -29.35 -8.28 -37.71
CA LEU A 467 -27.91 -8.10 -37.88
C LEU A 467 -27.63 -7.00 -38.91
N GLY A 468 -26.52 -6.28 -38.74
CA GLY A 468 -26.22 -5.09 -39.53
C GLY A 468 -26.84 -3.79 -38.97
N ALA A 469 -27.66 -3.87 -37.91
CA ALA A 469 -28.17 -2.68 -37.24
C ALA A 469 -27.03 -1.86 -36.63
N SER A 470 -27.11 -0.54 -36.79
CA SER A 470 -26.22 0.41 -36.10
C SER A 470 -26.43 0.34 -34.59
N ALA A 471 -25.34 0.36 -33.84
CA ALA A 471 -25.28 0.24 -32.40
C ALA A 471 -24.24 1.22 -31.84
N GLN A 472 -24.68 2.19 -31.04
CA GLN A 472 -23.82 3.20 -30.44
C GLN A 472 -24.20 3.43 -28.98
N VAL A 473 -23.20 3.69 -28.14
CA VAL A 473 -23.41 4.09 -26.74
C VAL A 473 -23.32 5.60 -26.66
N ALA A 474 -24.38 6.25 -26.17
CA ALA A 474 -24.39 7.67 -25.87
C ALA A 474 -24.35 7.87 -24.35
N THR A 475 -23.63 8.89 -23.90
CA THR A 475 -23.48 9.24 -22.47
C THR A 475 -23.89 10.69 -22.22
N LEU A 476 -24.54 10.94 -21.09
CA LEU A 476 -24.83 12.27 -20.58
C LEU A 476 -24.25 12.40 -19.18
N PHE A 477 -23.21 13.22 -19.05
CA PHE A 477 -22.61 13.55 -17.76
C PHE A 477 -23.42 14.66 -17.09
N GLY A 478 -23.59 14.55 -15.77
CA GLY A 478 -24.25 15.58 -14.96
C GLY A 478 -23.48 16.90 -14.98
N ASP A 479 -22.16 16.80 -14.92
CA ASP A 479 -21.24 17.89 -15.21
C ASP A 479 -20.74 17.74 -16.67
N PRO A 480 -21.11 18.65 -17.58
CA PRO A 480 -20.75 18.57 -19.00
C PRO A 480 -19.24 18.54 -19.25
N ALA A 481 -18.41 19.06 -18.35
CA ALA A 481 -16.96 19.09 -18.54
C ALA A 481 -16.35 17.67 -18.64
N PHE A 482 -16.98 16.67 -18.02
CA PHE A 482 -16.54 15.27 -18.13
C PHE A 482 -16.77 14.66 -19.52
N ALA A 483 -17.63 15.23 -20.36
CA ALA A 483 -17.84 14.72 -21.72
C ALA A 483 -16.54 14.76 -22.55
N GLU A 484 -15.78 15.84 -22.39
CA GLU A 484 -14.53 16.12 -23.12
C GLU A 484 -13.30 15.39 -22.55
N THR A 485 -13.41 14.82 -21.34
CA THR A 485 -12.30 14.07 -20.73
C THR A 485 -12.12 12.70 -21.39
N LYS A 486 -10.89 12.18 -21.47
CA LYS A 486 -10.65 10.80 -21.91
C LYS A 486 -10.75 9.82 -20.75
N ASN A 487 -10.27 10.22 -19.59
CA ASN A 487 -10.21 9.40 -18.39
C ASN A 487 -11.07 10.01 -17.29
N ILE A 488 -11.77 9.17 -16.52
CA ILE A 488 -12.55 9.57 -15.34
C ILE A 488 -12.40 8.51 -14.27
N VAL A 489 -12.17 8.94 -13.04
CA VAL A 489 -12.24 8.11 -11.83
C VAL A 489 -13.16 8.78 -10.83
N GLN A 490 -14.32 8.18 -10.57
CA GLN A 490 -15.17 8.55 -9.45
C GLN A 490 -14.65 7.90 -8.17
N ALA A 491 -14.56 8.69 -7.11
CA ALA A 491 -14.14 8.22 -5.79
C ALA A 491 -14.84 9.03 -4.71
N GLY A 492 -14.09 9.79 -3.92
CA GLY A 492 -14.61 10.77 -2.98
C GLY A 492 -14.26 10.48 -1.51
N PRO A 493 -14.58 11.44 -0.64
CA PRO A 493 -15.20 12.72 -0.99
C PRO A 493 -14.21 13.71 -1.62
N LEU A 494 -14.74 14.74 -2.28
CA LEU A 494 -13.95 15.92 -2.66
C LEU A 494 -13.60 16.69 -1.38
N LEU A 495 -12.31 16.90 -1.15
CA LEU A 495 -11.76 17.52 0.06
C LEU A 495 -11.55 19.02 -0.11
N ILE A 496 -10.97 19.41 -1.24
CA ILE A 496 -10.68 20.80 -1.61
C ILE A 496 -11.32 21.08 -2.97
N HIS A 497 -11.96 22.23 -3.09
CA HIS A 497 -12.55 22.73 -4.33
C HIS A 497 -12.28 24.22 -4.46
N GLU A 498 -11.81 24.67 -5.62
CA GLU A 498 -11.44 26.08 -5.88
C GLU A 498 -10.51 26.69 -4.81
N GLY A 499 -9.57 25.88 -4.29
CA GLY A 499 -8.60 26.28 -3.27
C GLY A 499 -9.19 26.45 -1.87
N LYS A 500 -10.39 25.92 -1.60
CA LYS A 500 -11.04 25.99 -0.29
C LYS A 500 -11.47 24.61 0.22
N PRO A 501 -11.43 24.39 1.55
CA PRO A 501 -12.10 23.25 2.19
C PRO A 501 -13.52 23.06 1.68
N TYR A 502 -13.81 21.88 1.14
CA TYR A 502 -15.12 21.51 0.61
C TYR A 502 -15.78 20.46 1.49
N TYR A 503 -17.04 20.72 1.85
CA TYR A 503 -17.86 19.88 2.72
C TYR A 503 -19.17 19.58 2.02
N ARG A 504 -19.32 18.35 1.56
CA ARG A 504 -20.56 17.82 1.01
C ARG A 504 -20.76 16.42 1.57
N ASP A 505 -22.00 16.11 1.93
CA ASP A 505 -22.36 14.73 2.28
C ASP A 505 -22.42 13.88 1.01
N GLU A 506 -21.38 13.08 0.80
CA GLU A 506 -21.29 12.07 -0.26
C GLU A 506 -21.68 10.66 0.24
N ARG A 507 -22.38 10.61 1.39
CA ARG A 507 -22.92 9.40 2.04
C ARG A 507 -21.84 8.39 2.39
N PHE A 508 -20.72 8.87 2.91
CA PHE A 508 -19.68 8.03 3.48
C PHE A 508 -19.97 7.72 4.96
N ALA A 509 -19.67 6.49 5.40
CA ALA A 509 -19.90 6.08 6.77
C ALA A 509 -18.96 6.81 7.75
N PRO A 510 -19.40 7.08 9.01
CA PRO A 510 -18.57 7.69 10.04
C PRO A 510 -17.23 6.97 10.28
N THR A 511 -17.21 5.65 10.15
CA THR A 511 -15.99 4.83 10.27
C THR A 511 -14.94 5.15 9.22
N LEU A 512 -15.34 5.65 8.04
CA LEU A 512 -14.44 6.14 7.01
C LEU A 512 -14.05 7.60 7.22
N THR A 513 -14.95 8.44 7.76
CA THR A 513 -14.77 9.90 7.81
C THR A 513 -14.07 10.37 9.08
N GLU A 514 -14.40 9.78 10.23
CA GLU A 514 -14.01 10.23 11.58
C GLU A 514 -12.84 9.44 12.18
N VAL A 515 -12.53 8.27 11.63
CA VAL A 515 -11.42 7.42 12.10
C VAL A 515 -10.17 7.64 11.25
N LYS A 516 -8.99 7.54 11.88
CA LYS A 516 -7.70 7.61 11.19
C LYS A 516 -7.47 6.34 10.38
N HIS A 517 -7.21 6.53 9.09
CA HIS A 517 -6.83 5.46 8.17
C HIS A 517 -5.67 5.91 7.28
N PRO A 518 -4.94 4.98 6.64
CA PRO A 518 -4.18 5.29 5.44
C PRO A 518 -5.09 5.96 4.40
N ARG A 519 -4.59 6.97 3.70
CA ARG A 519 -5.35 7.74 2.71
C ARG A 519 -4.58 7.84 1.42
N THR A 520 -5.33 7.87 0.32
CA THR A 520 -4.83 8.20 -1.01
C THR A 520 -5.62 9.39 -1.52
N MET A 521 -4.95 10.38 -2.10
CA MET A 521 -5.58 11.56 -2.68
C MET A 521 -5.02 11.87 -4.06
N LEU A 522 -5.90 12.35 -4.92
CA LEU A 522 -5.57 12.96 -6.21
C LEU A 522 -5.81 14.47 -6.10
N GLY A 523 -4.75 15.25 -6.17
CA GLY A 523 -4.76 16.69 -6.05
C GLY A 523 -4.35 17.42 -7.33
N HIS A 524 -4.68 18.70 -7.41
CA HIS A 524 -4.19 19.60 -8.45
C HIS A 524 -3.90 20.98 -7.87
N ASP A 525 -2.68 21.51 -8.05
CA ASP A 525 -2.25 22.81 -7.49
C ASP A 525 -2.62 24.02 -8.39
N GLY A 526 -3.24 23.75 -9.54
CA GLY A 526 -3.56 24.73 -10.58
C GLY A 526 -2.63 24.64 -11.79
N GLN A 527 -1.53 23.90 -11.69
CA GLN A 527 -0.63 23.61 -12.80
C GLN A 527 -0.31 22.11 -12.88
N ARG A 528 -0.03 21.48 -11.75
CA ARG A 528 0.48 20.11 -11.63
C ARG A 528 -0.48 19.22 -10.86
N VAL A 529 -0.40 17.93 -11.15
CA VAL A 529 -1.16 16.87 -10.47
C VAL A 529 -0.36 16.33 -9.31
N TRP A 530 -1.05 16.00 -8.23
CA TRP A 530 -0.47 15.46 -7.02
C TRP A 530 -1.08 14.10 -6.72
N TRP A 531 -0.24 13.08 -6.57
CA TRP A 531 -0.60 11.75 -6.09
C TRP A 531 -0.09 11.59 -4.68
N ILE A 532 -0.98 11.61 -3.70
CA ILE A 532 -0.60 11.69 -2.29
C ILE A 532 -1.04 10.42 -1.57
N VAL A 533 -0.12 9.81 -0.82
CA VAL A 533 -0.41 8.70 0.08
C VAL A 533 0.02 9.06 1.50
N ILE A 534 -0.90 8.85 2.45
CA ILE A 534 -0.67 8.94 3.90
C ILE A 534 -0.66 7.51 4.45
N ASP A 535 0.42 7.10 5.11
CA ASP A 535 0.49 5.80 5.78
C ASP A 535 -0.36 5.80 7.05
N GLY A 536 -0.85 4.64 7.48
CA GLY A 536 -1.71 4.55 8.67
C GLY A 536 -1.78 3.15 9.27
N ARG A 537 -2.51 3.04 10.39
CA ARG A 537 -2.70 1.79 11.16
C ARG A 537 -1.43 1.22 11.80
N ASP A 538 -0.38 2.04 11.94
CA ASP A 538 0.83 1.68 12.67
C ASP A 538 1.18 2.80 13.68
N SER A 539 0.95 2.56 14.95
CA SER A 539 1.19 3.58 15.98
C SER A 539 2.65 3.98 16.12
N TRP A 540 3.57 3.11 15.69
CA TRP A 540 5.00 3.33 15.73
C TRP A 540 5.47 4.14 14.52
N HIS A 541 4.97 3.81 13.33
CA HIS A 541 5.36 4.47 12.08
C HIS A 541 4.48 5.67 11.72
N SER A 542 3.18 5.42 11.51
CA SER A 542 2.20 6.44 11.09
C SER A 542 0.78 6.01 11.47
N GLN A 543 0.07 6.89 12.18
CA GLN A 543 -1.30 6.62 12.62
C GLN A 543 -2.33 6.78 11.50
N GLY A 544 -2.00 7.52 10.45
CA GLY A 544 -2.91 7.89 9.38
C GLY A 544 -3.72 9.13 9.73
N ALA A 545 -4.72 9.41 8.89
CA ALA A 545 -5.49 10.64 8.92
C ALA A 545 -6.99 10.36 8.92
N THR A 546 -7.75 11.15 9.65
CA THR A 546 -9.18 11.32 9.38
C THR A 546 -9.36 12.05 8.03
N LEU A 547 -10.57 12.06 7.46
CA LEU A 547 -10.78 12.84 6.23
C LEU A 547 -10.60 14.35 6.47
N GLU A 548 -10.89 14.84 7.66
CA GLU A 548 -10.64 16.24 8.02
C GLU A 548 -9.13 16.56 8.11
N GLU A 549 -8.34 15.65 8.67
CA GLU A 549 -6.87 15.80 8.69
C GLU A 549 -6.28 15.72 7.27
N ALA A 550 -6.78 14.82 6.41
CA ALA A 550 -6.39 14.72 5.01
C ALA A 550 -6.74 16.01 4.24
N ARG A 551 -7.93 16.58 4.47
CA ARG A 551 -8.34 17.87 3.92
C ARG A 551 -7.41 19.01 4.36
N LYS A 552 -7.07 19.08 5.65
CA LYS A 552 -6.13 20.08 6.17
C LYS A 552 -4.75 19.94 5.53
N LEU A 553 -4.26 18.72 5.33
CA LEU A 553 -3.01 18.47 4.62
C LEU A 553 -3.10 18.95 3.16
N ALA A 554 -4.15 18.56 2.43
CA ALA A 554 -4.36 19.00 1.05
C ALA A 554 -4.39 20.54 0.94
N TYR A 555 -5.07 21.21 1.87
CA TYR A 555 -5.10 22.67 1.94
C TYR A 555 -3.73 23.27 2.24
N SER A 556 -2.97 22.72 3.20
CA SER A 556 -1.64 23.22 3.56
C SER A 556 -0.60 23.02 2.45
N LEU A 557 -0.81 22.01 1.59
CA LEU A 557 -0.01 21.78 0.39
C LEU A 557 -0.35 22.75 -0.76
N GLY A 558 -1.34 23.63 -0.58
CA GLY A 558 -1.74 24.63 -1.58
C GLY A 558 -2.54 24.07 -2.75
N LEU A 559 -3.17 22.90 -2.58
CA LEU A 559 -3.99 22.30 -3.63
C LEU A 559 -5.23 23.16 -3.89
N LYS A 560 -5.60 23.27 -5.18
CA LYS A 560 -6.85 23.92 -5.62
C LYS A 560 -8.00 22.93 -5.70
N GLU A 561 -7.70 21.70 -6.09
CA GLU A 561 -8.62 20.58 -6.09
C GLU A 561 -7.96 19.42 -5.34
N ALA A 562 -8.73 18.66 -4.58
CA ALA A 562 -8.23 17.42 -3.97
C ALA A 562 -9.38 16.43 -3.77
N LEU A 563 -9.31 15.28 -4.46
CA LEU A 563 -10.25 14.18 -4.35
C LEU A 563 -9.63 13.06 -3.51
N ASN A 564 -10.35 12.60 -2.48
CA ASN A 564 -9.96 11.38 -1.78
C ASN A 564 -10.23 10.15 -2.68
N LEU A 565 -9.26 9.26 -2.80
CA LEU A 565 -9.35 7.98 -3.51
C LEU A 565 -9.61 6.83 -2.53
N ASP A 566 -9.57 5.58 -3.02
CA ASP A 566 -9.64 4.43 -2.12
C ASP A 566 -8.44 4.44 -1.16
N GLY A 567 -8.70 4.18 0.12
CA GLY A 567 -7.72 4.31 1.19
C GLY A 567 -7.50 2.97 1.91
N GLY A 568 -7.11 3.06 3.18
CA GLY A 568 -6.89 1.86 3.99
C GLY A 568 -5.90 0.92 3.32
N GLY A 569 -6.21 -0.37 3.30
CA GLY A 569 -5.40 -1.43 2.69
C GLY A 569 -5.00 -1.21 1.23
N SER A 570 -5.74 -0.38 0.50
CA SER A 570 -5.49 -0.07 -0.91
C SER A 570 -4.43 1.00 -1.12
N SER A 571 -4.03 1.73 -0.06
CA SER A 571 -3.14 2.90 -0.19
C SER A 571 -1.72 2.48 -0.55
N ALA A 572 -1.32 2.77 -1.78
CA ALA A 572 0.01 2.44 -2.29
C ALA A 572 0.47 3.47 -3.33
N LEU A 573 1.75 3.86 -3.23
CA LEU A 573 2.47 4.66 -4.22
C LEU A 573 3.76 3.92 -4.60
N TRP A 574 3.92 3.68 -5.89
CA TRP A 574 5.07 2.99 -6.47
C TRP A 574 5.79 3.91 -7.46
N LEU A 575 7.12 3.88 -7.43
CA LEU A 575 7.99 4.66 -8.30
C LEU A 575 9.24 3.82 -8.65
N ASP A 576 9.53 3.68 -9.95
CA ASP A 576 10.75 3.09 -10.50
C ASP A 576 11.25 1.83 -9.76
N GLY A 577 10.39 0.82 -9.64
CA GLY A 577 10.74 -0.48 -9.06
C GLY A 577 10.58 -0.57 -7.54
N ALA A 578 10.19 0.50 -6.85
CA ALA A 578 10.05 0.51 -5.41
C ALA A 578 8.75 1.15 -4.92
N LEU A 579 8.18 0.58 -3.85
CA LEU A 579 7.15 1.25 -3.07
C LEU A 579 7.75 2.41 -2.29
N VAL A 580 7.07 3.55 -2.34
CA VAL A 580 7.44 4.77 -1.64
C VAL A 580 6.92 4.77 -0.21
N ASN A 581 5.71 4.25 0.00
CA ASN A 581 5.03 4.25 1.29
C ASN A 581 5.10 2.87 1.94
N HIS A 582 4.69 2.75 3.21
CA HIS A 582 4.56 1.46 3.90
C HIS A 582 3.12 0.96 3.78
N PRO A 583 2.84 -0.08 2.96
CA PRO A 583 1.49 -0.61 2.86
C PRO A 583 1.00 -1.05 4.24
N PRO A 584 -0.24 -0.70 4.60
CA PRO A 584 -0.82 -1.17 5.85
C PRO A 584 -0.88 -2.70 5.85
N GLY A 585 -0.37 -3.31 6.91
CA GLY A 585 -0.26 -4.75 7.00
C GLY A 585 0.97 -5.36 6.30
N GLY A 586 1.89 -4.52 5.82
CA GLY A 586 3.23 -4.91 5.35
C GLY A 586 3.31 -5.49 3.95
N GLU A 587 2.20 -5.54 3.22
CA GLU A 587 2.13 -6.00 1.83
C GLU A 587 1.10 -5.19 1.04
N GLU A 588 1.30 -5.10 -0.27
CA GLU A 588 0.34 -4.45 -1.17
C GLU A 588 -0.94 -5.30 -1.29
N ARG A 589 -2.09 -4.63 -1.19
CA ARG A 589 -3.38 -5.22 -1.54
C ARG A 589 -3.49 -5.34 -3.06
N PRO A 590 -3.88 -6.51 -3.60
CA PRO A 590 -4.22 -6.62 -5.01
C PRO A 590 -5.48 -5.81 -5.37
N LEU A 591 -5.39 -4.96 -6.38
CA LEU A 591 -6.44 -4.04 -6.85
C LEU A 591 -6.83 -4.33 -8.30
N PRO A 592 -8.08 -4.01 -8.72
CA PRO A 592 -8.53 -4.27 -10.08
C PRO A 592 -7.96 -3.30 -11.13
N TYR A 593 -7.38 -2.18 -10.70
CA TYR A 593 -6.73 -1.20 -11.56
C TYR A 593 -5.82 -0.27 -10.75
N ALA A 594 -4.94 0.44 -11.47
CA ALA A 594 -4.11 1.50 -10.95
C ALA A 594 -4.15 2.73 -11.89
N LEU A 595 -3.77 3.89 -11.37
CA LEU A 595 -3.39 5.04 -12.18
C LEU A 595 -1.89 4.98 -12.39
N VAL A 596 -1.42 5.18 -13.61
CA VAL A 596 0.01 5.02 -13.95
C VAL A 596 0.54 6.22 -14.74
N VAL A 597 1.82 6.50 -14.55
CA VAL A 597 2.61 7.34 -15.47
C VAL A 597 3.33 6.39 -16.44
N PRO A 598 3.02 6.44 -17.75
CA PRO A 598 3.65 5.58 -18.75
C PRO A 598 5.17 5.72 -18.90
#